data_AF-A0A0F2NYJ4-F1
#
_entry.id   AF-A0A0F2NYJ4-F1
#
_cell.length_a   1.000
_cell.length_b   1.000
_cell.length_c   1.000
_cell.angle_alpha   90.00
_cell.angle_beta   90.00
_cell.angle_gamma   90.00
#
_symmetry.space_group_name_H-M   'P 1'
#
loop_
_entity.id
_entity.type
_entity.pdbx_description
1 polymer ?
#
loop_
_entity_poly.entity_id
_entity_poly.type
_entity_poly.pdbx_seq_one_letter_code
_entity_poly.pdbx_strand_id
1 'polypeptide(L)'
;MKCNYCKQKCTKEGKQINGKQKYRCKSCYKYQQQHYNKKVSNQSIINLLKEGCGIRSMSRLLKISPTTTIRKILNISNQLKRPSIVRGKIYEVDELCTYIGNKNRKLWVAYSLRKDNKEVVNFAVGTRTKRMLQQIINSLLLSEAKTIYTDKLNVYKSLIPVAIHCSKRYRINHIERKNLTLRTHLKRLNRRTICFSKSILMLTACLKIYFWG
;
A
#
# COMPACT_ATOMS: atom_id res chain seq x y z
N MET A 1 6.81 33.49 19.13
CA MET A 1 5.70 32.89 18.35
C MET A 1 4.74 32.14 19.27
N LYS A 2 3.47 31.95 18.89
CA LYS A 2 2.50 31.12 19.62
C LYS A 2 2.69 29.63 19.30
N CYS A 3 2.44 28.76 20.27
CA CYS A 3 2.49 27.32 20.14
C CYS A 3 1.37 26.83 19.21
N ASN A 4 1.70 25.99 18.23
CA ASN A 4 0.73 25.43 17.28
C ASN A 4 -0.25 24.47 17.97
N TYR A 5 0.10 23.95 19.14
CA TYR A 5 -0.65 22.92 19.87
C TYR A 5 -1.52 23.48 21.00
N CYS A 6 -1.01 24.40 21.82
CA CYS A 6 -1.74 24.95 22.98
C CYS A 6 -1.83 26.48 22.96
N LYS A 7 -1.42 27.14 21.86
CA LYS A 7 -1.47 28.60 21.65
C LYS A 7 -0.66 29.47 22.62
N GLN A 8 -0.01 28.88 23.63
CA GLN A 8 0.89 29.56 24.58
C GLN A 8 2.21 30.04 23.94
N LYS A 9 2.95 30.91 24.64
CA LYS A 9 4.21 31.48 24.14
C LYS A 9 5.30 30.40 23.98
N CYS A 10 6.06 30.49 22.89
CA CYS A 10 7.25 29.67 22.66
C CYS A 10 8.54 30.48 22.78
N THR A 11 9.59 29.85 23.30
CA THR A 11 10.96 30.40 23.38
C THR A 11 11.86 29.76 22.31
N LYS A 12 12.90 30.48 21.86
CA LYS A 12 13.92 29.94 20.97
C LYS A 12 14.79 28.93 21.74
N GLU A 13 14.99 27.73 21.20
CA GLU A 13 15.89 26.72 21.79
C GLU A 13 16.72 26.04 20.71
N GLY A 14 17.83 26.66 20.33
CA GLY A 14 18.77 26.13 19.34
C GLY A 14 18.22 26.06 17.90
N LYS A 15 18.99 25.42 17.02
CA LYS A 15 18.64 25.24 15.60
C LYS A 15 18.47 23.76 15.26
N GLN A 16 17.68 23.46 14.25
CA GLN A 16 17.61 22.13 13.64
C GLN A 16 18.88 21.85 12.82
N ILE A 17 19.09 20.59 12.44
CA ILE A 17 20.22 20.19 11.57
C ILE A 17 20.23 20.89 10.20
N ASN A 18 19.07 21.38 9.75
CA ASN A 18 18.93 22.17 8.53
C ASN A 18 19.14 23.69 8.76
N GLY A 19 19.65 24.09 9.93
CA GLY A 19 19.90 25.48 10.31
C GLY A 19 18.67 26.28 10.78
N LYS A 20 17.45 25.75 10.65
CA LYS A 20 16.22 26.48 11.03
C LYS A 20 16.06 26.62 12.53
N GLN A 21 15.60 27.79 12.97
CA GLN A 21 15.32 28.08 14.39
C GLN A 21 14.27 27.11 14.95
N LYS A 22 14.62 26.42 16.04
CA LYS A 22 13.71 25.59 16.83
C LYS A 22 13.12 26.43 17.96
N TYR A 23 11.83 26.26 18.20
CA TYR A 23 11.08 26.91 19.28
C TYR A 23 10.47 25.86 20.19
N ARG A 24 10.53 26.03 21.52
CA ARG A 24 9.90 25.14 22.51
C ARG A 24 8.78 25.89 23.22
N CYS A 25 7.62 25.26 23.35
CA CYS A 25 6.56 25.78 24.22
C CYS A 25 6.87 25.46 25.68
N LYS A 26 6.81 26.43 26.58
CA LYS A 26 7.07 26.19 28.02
C LYS A 26 5.90 25.53 28.76
N SER A 27 4.68 25.57 28.19
CA SER A 27 3.49 24.95 28.78
C SER A 27 3.34 23.47 28.38
N CYS A 28 3.44 23.13 27.08
CA CYS A 28 3.27 21.74 26.63
C CYS A 28 4.57 21.05 26.23
N TYR A 29 5.72 21.72 26.39
CA TYR A 29 7.07 21.23 26.10
C TYR A 29 7.34 20.77 24.65
N LYS A 30 6.37 20.91 23.74
CA LYS A 30 6.51 20.55 22.32
C LYS A 30 7.43 21.54 21.59
N TYR A 31 8.20 21.00 20.65
CA TYR A 31 9.04 21.78 19.74
C TYR A 31 8.31 22.06 18.43
N GLN A 32 8.58 23.23 17.84
CA GLN A 32 8.06 23.67 16.55
C GLN A 32 9.05 24.60 15.84
N GLN A 33 8.73 24.96 14.61
CA GLN A 33 9.42 26.01 13.86
C GLN A 33 8.40 27.05 13.39
N GLN A 34 8.89 28.24 13.01
CA GLN A 34 8.04 29.34 12.59
C GLN A 34 7.33 29.08 11.25
N HIS A 35 8.07 28.59 10.26
CA HIS A 35 7.54 28.32 8.92
C HIS A 35 7.97 26.93 8.41
N TYR A 36 6.99 26.11 8.03
CA TYR A 36 7.19 24.82 7.41
C TYR A 36 7.22 24.96 5.87
N ASN A 37 8.38 25.29 5.29
CA ASN A 37 8.55 25.64 3.86
C ASN A 37 8.40 24.51 2.82
N LYS A 38 7.84 23.32 3.13
CA LYS A 38 7.74 22.24 2.12
C LYS A 38 6.35 21.63 2.04
N LYS A 39 5.49 22.24 1.22
CA LYS A 39 4.28 21.60 0.70
C LYS A 39 4.67 20.69 -0.47
N VAL A 40 5.11 19.47 -0.16
CA VAL A 40 5.22 18.41 -1.16
C VAL A 40 3.81 17.95 -1.53
N SER A 41 3.47 17.97 -2.82
CA SER A 41 2.18 17.48 -3.31
C SER A 41 2.03 15.98 -3.04
N ASN A 42 0.81 15.55 -2.74
CA ASN A 42 0.51 14.13 -2.62
C ASN A 42 0.73 13.40 -3.96
N GLN A 43 0.44 14.07 -5.09
CA GLN A 43 0.63 13.50 -6.42
C GLN A 43 2.09 13.13 -6.70
N SER A 44 3.04 13.96 -6.26
CA SER A 44 4.47 13.66 -6.41
C SER A 44 4.88 12.39 -5.67
N ILE A 45 4.29 12.13 -4.49
CA ILE A 45 4.57 10.91 -3.73
C ILE A 45 3.94 9.70 -4.41
N ILE A 46 2.70 9.83 -4.90
CA ILE A 46 2.01 8.78 -5.64
C ILE A 46 2.81 8.37 -6.88
N ASN A 47 3.19 9.34 -7.72
CA ASN A 47 3.94 9.09 -8.95
C ASN A 47 5.28 8.41 -8.65
N LEU A 48 6.08 8.98 -7.73
CA LEU A 48 7.37 8.38 -7.37
C LEU A 48 7.23 6.97 -6.78
N LEU A 49 6.17 6.70 -6.02
CA LEU A 49 5.90 5.36 -5.50
C LEU A 49 5.57 4.37 -6.62
N LYS A 50 4.76 4.78 -7.61
CA LYS A 50 4.42 3.97 -8.79
C LYS A 50 5.63 3.71 -9.69
N GLU A 51 6.57 4.66 -9.75
CA GLU A 51 7.88 4.51 -10.41
C GLU A 51 8.92 3.75 -9.55
N GLY A 52 8.50 3.17 -8.42
CA GLY A 52 9.36 2.33 -7.59
C GLY A 52 10.42 3.02 -6.76
N CYS A 53 10.25 4.32 -6.51
CA CYS A 53 11.10 5.02 -5.56
C CYS A 53 10.84 4.54 -4.13
N GLY A 54 11.89 4.04 -3.47
CA GLY A 54 11.85 3.75 -2.04
C GLY A 54 11.77 5.03 -1.20
N ILE A 55 11.41 4.90 0.09
CA ILE A 55 11.25 6.05 1.02
C ILE A 55 12.48 6.95 1.04
N ARG A 56 13.69 6.37 1.10
CA ARG A 56 14.95 7.14 1.12
C ARG A 56 15.19 7.87 -0.21
N SER A 57 14.86 7.26 -1.34
CA SER A 57 14.94 7.91 -2.65
C SER A 57 13.96 9.07 -2.75
N MET A 58 12.69 8.85 -2.40
CA MET A 58 11.68 9.92 -2.37
C MET A 58 12.07 11.06 -1.42
N SER A 59 12.64 10.74 -0.26
CA SER A 59 13.14 11.72 0.71
C SER A 59 14.24 12.62 0.10
N ARG A 60 15.20 12.03 -0.63
CA ARG A 60 16.25 12.79 -1.34
C ARG A 60 15.67 13.64 -2.47
N LEU A 61 14.87 13.05 -3.35
CA LEU A 61 14.29 13.71 -4.52
C LEU A 61 13.38 14.88 -4.15
N LEU A 62 12.49 14.67 -3.17
CA LEU A 62 11.56 15.69 -2.70
C LEU A 62 12.16 16.61 -1.62
N LYS A 63 13.42 16.39 -1.25
CA LYS A 63 14.15 17.12 -0.22
C LYS A 63 13.36 17.20 1.12
N ILE A 64 12.68 16.14 1.53
CA ILE A 64 11.96 16.03 2.81
C ILE A 64 12.53 14.89 3.67
N SER A 65 12.29 14.89 4.99
CA SER A 65 12.79 13.80 5.84
C SER A 65 12.10 12.46 5.53
N PRO A 66 12.79 11.30 5.72
CA PRO A 66 12.17 9.98 5.54
C PRO A 66 10.92 9.80 6.41
N THR A 67 10.92 10.37 7.61
CA THR A 67 9.78 10.36 8.53
C THR A 67 8.58 11.13 7.99
N THR A 68 8.81 12.24 7.29
CA THR A 68 7.75 13.02 6.63
C THR A 68 7.21 12.27 5.42
N THR A 69 8.08 11.63 4.63
CA THR A 69 7.67 10.76 3.52
C THR A 69 6.77 9.62 4.01
N ILE A 70 7.17 8.92 5.08
CA ILE A 70 6.36 7.86 5.72
C ILE A 70 4.99 8.39 6.13
N ARG A 71 4.94 9.52 6.85
CA ARG A 71 3.68 10.12 7.31
C ARG A 71 2.77 10.48 6.14
N LYS A 72 3.32 11.03 5.06
CA LYS A 72 2.54 11.38 3.87
C LYS A 72 1.99 10.13 3.16
N ILE A 73 2.78 9.07 3.00
CA ILE A 73 2.30 7.79 2.43
C ILE A 73 1.11 7.25 3.25
N LEU A 74 1.23 7.23 4.58
CA LEU A 74 0.14 6.76 5.45
C LEU A 74 -1.10 7.65 5.32
N ASN A 75 -0.94 8.97 5.32
CA ASN A 75 -2.05 9.91 5.19
C ASN A 75 -2.77 9.76 3.84
N ILE A 76 -2.02 9.68 2.73
CA ILE A 76 -2.60 9.46 1.39
C ILE A 76 -3.38 8.14 1.39
N SER A 77 -2.74 7.05 1.83
CA SER A 77 -3.38 5.74 1.92
C SER A 77 -4.68 5.78 2.73
N ASN A 78 -4.71 6.49 3.86
CA ASN A 78 -5.93 6.58 4.69
C ASN A 78 -7.08 7.31 3.99
N GLN A 79 -6.78 8.26 3.10
CA GLN A 79 -7.78 9.01 2.35
C GLN A 79 -8.32 8.24 1.14
N LEU A 80 -7.56 7.30 0.59
CA LEU A 80 -7.98 6.50 -0.55
C LEU A 80 -9.15 5.58 -0.15
N LYS A 81 -10.18 5.54 -0.99
CA LYS A 81 -11.30 4.61 -0.86
C LYS A 81 -11.08 3.43 -1.80
N ARG A 82 -11.50 2.25 -1.36
CA ARG A 82 -11.55 1.07 -2.22
C ARG A 82 -12.58 1.33 -3.34
N PRO A 83 -12.28 0.98 -4.61
CA PRO A 83 -13.24 1.10 -5.70
C PRO A 83 -14.45 0.18 -5.47
N SER A 84 -15.63 0.61 -5.92
CA SER A 84 -16.83 -0.20 -5.91
C SER A 84 -16.67 -1.42 -6.83
N ILE A 85 -17.08 -2.60 -6.35
CA ILE A 85 -17.08 -3.80 -7.18
C ILE A 85 -18.37 -3.81 -8.00
N VAL A 86 -18.23 -3.74 -9.32
CA VAL A 86 -19.37 -3.74 -10.24
C VAL A 86 -19.98 -5.15 -10.33
N ARG A 87 -21.31 -5.22 -10.32
CA ARG A 87 -22.06 -6.48 -10.35
C ARG A 87 -21.85 -7.25 -11.66
N GLY A 88 -21.86 -8.58 -11.62
CA GLY A 88 -21.91 -9.42 -12.83
C GLY A 88 -20.63 -9.46 -13.66
N LYS A 89 -19.50 -8.99 -13.13
CA LYS A 89 -18.22 -8.92 -13.84
C LYS A 89 -17.38 -10.18 -13.64
N ILE A 90 -16.30 -10.25 -14.43
CA ILE A 90 -15.35 -11.37 -14.46
C ILE A 90 -14.04 -10.94 -13.80
N TYR A 91 -13.49 -11.82 -12.96
CA TYR A 91 -12.31 -11.52 -12.16
C TYR A 91 -11.25 -12.61 -12.24
N GLU A 92 -9.98 -12.22 -12.12
CA GLU A 92 -8.84 -13.08 -11.85
C GLU A 92 -8.39 -12.85 -10.41
N VAL A 93 -8.12 -13.91 -9.66
CA VAL A 93 -7.62 -13.84 -8.28
C VAL A 93 -6.37 -14.68 -8.17
N ASP A 94 -5.34 -14.07 -7.59
CA ASP A 94 -4.05 -14.70 -7.38
C ASP A 94 -3.34 -14.02 -6.21
N GLU A 95 -2.26 -14.65 -5.77
CA GLU A 95 -1.49 -14.28 -4.61
C GLU A 95 0.00 -14.27 -4.92
N LEU A 96 0.70 -13.24 -4.45
CA LEU A 96 2.15 -13.18 -4.49
C LEU A 96 2.72 -13.27 -3.08
N CYS A 97 3.78 -14.07 -2.95
CA CYS A 97 4.57 -14.17 -1.73
C CYS A 97 5.58 -13.02 -1.64
N THR A 98 5.72 -12.46 -0.44
CA THR A 98 6.69 -11.44 -0.05
C THR A 98 7.17 -11.70 1.39
N TYR A 99 7.97 -10.77 1.94
CA TYR A 99 8.59 -10.89 3.25
C TYR A 99 8.37 -9.62 4.08
N ILE A 100 8.31 -9.76 5.41
CA ILE A 100 8.22 -8.63 6.33
C ILE A 100 9.35 -8.65 7.36
N GLY A 101 10.19 -7.62 7.36
CA GLY A 101 11.31 -7.47 8.30
C GLY A 101 12.48 -8.44 8.12
N ASN A 102 12.23 -9.71 7.77
CA ASN A 102 13.23 -10.71 7.39
C ASN A 102 12.59 -11.80 6.51
N LYS A 103 13.41 -12.68 5.92
CA LYS A 103 12.95 -13.73 4.98
C LYS A 103 12.17 -14.87 5.62
N ASN A 104 12.35 -15.09 6.93
CA ASN A 104 11.64 -16.16 7.65
C ASN A 104 10.17 -15.79 7.85
N ARG A 105 9.88 -14.49 7.87
CA ARG A 105 8.52 -13.95 7.99
C ARG A 105 7.90 -13.74 6.60
N LYS A 106 7.46 -14.85 6.00
CA LYS A 106 6.69 -14.84 4.74
C LYS A 106 5.31 -14.20 4.95
N LEU A 107 4.88 -13.45 3.93
CA LEU A 107 3.58 -12.81 3.86
C LEU A 107 3.06 -12.94 2.43
N TRP A 108 1.74 -12.88 2.27
CA TRP A 108 1.09 -12.94 0.98
C TRP A 108 0.28 -11.69 0.75
N VAL A 109 0.30 -11.24 -0.50
CA VAL A 109 -0.58 -10.21 -1.02
C VAL A 109 -1.49 -10.91 -2.02
N ALA A 110 -2.74 -11.10 -1.64
CA ALA A 110 -3.76 -11.63 -2.54
C ALA A 110 -4.60 -10.45 -3.06
N TYR A 111 -5.02 -10.50 -4.32
CA TYR A 111 -5.87 -9.45 -4.89
C TYR A 111 -6.73 -9.97 -6.02
N SER A 112 -7.78 -9.21 -6.33
CA SER A 112 -8.72 -9.49 -7.40
C SER A 112 -8.60 -8.44 -8.50
N LEU A 113 -8.38 -8.91 -9.72
CA LEU A 113 -8.19 -8.12 -10.92
C LEU A 113 -9.42 -8.27 -11.82
N ARG A 114 -10.05 -7.16 -12.19
CA ARG A 114 -11.17 -7.19 -13.14
C ARG A 114 -10.66 -7.43 -14.55
N LYS A 115 -11.29 -8.36 -15.27
CA LYS A 115 -10.75 -8.83 -16.55
C LYS A 115 -10.93 -7.83 -17.70
N ASP A 116 -11.94 -6.98 -17.68
CA ASP A 116 -12.21 -6.02 -18.76
C ASP A 116 -11.20 -4.86 -18.78
N ASN A 117 -10.94 -4.23 -17.63
CA ASN A 117 -10.09 -3.02 -17.56
C ASN A 117 -8.82 -3.16 -16.70
N LYS A 118 -8.56 -4.35 -16.14
CA LYS A 118 -7.36 -4.66 -15.34
C LYS A 118 -7.24 -3.80 -14.06
N GLU A 119 -8.35 -3.33 -13.53
CA GLU A 119 -8.40 -2.67 -12.21
C GLU A 119 -8.37 -3.68 -11.08
N VAL A 120 -7.70 -3.31 -9.99
CA VAL A 120 -7.67 -4.11 -8.76
C VAL A 120 -8.82 -3.67 -7.85
N VAL A 121 -9.84 -4.52 -7.70
CA VAL A 121 -11.07 -4.17 -6.98
C VAL A 121 -11.05 -4.53 -5.49
N ASN A 122 -10.17 -5.46 -5.10
CA ASN A 122 -9.91 -5.82 -3.71
C ASN A 122 -8.51 -6.39 -3.56
N PHE A 123 -7.92 -6.22 -2.37
CA PHE A 123 -6.71 -6.92 -1.98
C PHE A 123 -6.67 -7.17 -0.47
N ALA A 124 -5.92 -8.20 -0.06
CA ALA A 124 -5.65 -8.53 1.33
C ALA A 124 -4.16 -8.83 1.52
N VAL A 125 -3.65 -8.53 2.71
CA VAL A 125 -2.23 -8.72 3.07
C VAL A 125 -2.18 -9.50 4.38
N GLY A 126 -1.52 -10.66 4.38
CA GLY A 126 -1.50 -11.52 5.57
C GLY A 126 -0.78 -12.84 5.38
N THR A 127 -0.95 -13.77 6.31
CA THR A 127 -0.52 -15.16 6.15
C THR A 127 -1.41 -15.86 5.12
N ARG A 128 -0.86 -16.82 4.35
CA ARG A 128 -1.63 -17.60 3.37
C ARG A 128 -2.59 -18.57 4.06
N THR A 129 -3.75 -18.04 4.44
CA THR A 129 -4.81 -18.76 5.15
C THR A 129 -6.11 -18.66 4.35
N LYS A 130 -7.00 -19.65 4.53
CA LYS A 130 -8.35 -19.64 3.94
C LYS A 130 -9.10 -18.35 4.29
N ARG A 131 -9.02 -17.91 5.56
CA ARG A 131 -9.64 -16.68 6.06
C ARG A 131 -9.21 -15.43 5.27
N MET A 132 -7.93 -15.32 4.93
CA MET A 132 -7.43 -14.16 4.18
C MET A 132 -7.99 -14.13 2.75
N LEU A 133 -7.96 -15.27 2.05
CA LEU A 133 -8.51 -15.36 0.69
C LEU A 133 -10.02 -15.16 0.68
N GLN A 134 -10.72 -15.64 1.72
CA GLN A 134 -12.17 -15.50 1.85
C GLN A 134 -12.63 -14.03 1.91
N GLN A 135 -11.82 -13.11 2.44
CA GLN A 135 -12.13 -11.68 2.40
C GLN A 135 -12.25 -11.13 0.97
N ILE A 136 -11.43 -11.65 0.05
CA ILE A 136 -11.47 -11.28 -1.36
C ILE A 136 -12.63 -11.98 -2.05
N ILE A 137 -12.72 -13.31 -1.89
CA ILE A 137 -13.74 -14.11 -2.56
C ILE A 137 -15.15 -13.68 -2.15
N ASN A 138 -15.45 -13.52 -0.85
CA ASN A 138 -16.76 -13.08 -0.39
C ASN A 138 -17.17 -11.75 -1.04
N SER A 139 -16.23 -10.82 -1.21
CA SER A 139 -16.55 -9.55 -1.86
C SER A 139 -16.92 -9.71 -3.34
N LEU A 140 -16.33 -10.69 -4.04
CA LEU A 140 -16.68 -10.99 -5.42
C LEU A 140 -18.01 -11.76 -5.52
N LEU A 141 -18.29 -12.66 -4.58
CA LEU A 141 -19.57 -13.36 -4.49
C LEU A 141 -20.72 -12.39 -4.23
N LEU A 142 -20.55 -11.44 -3.30
CA LEU A 142 -21.52 -10.36 -3.03
C LEU A 142 -21.77 -9.46 -4.24
N SER A 143 -20.79 -9.36 -5.15
CA SER A 143 -20.96 -8.65 -6.43
C SER A 143 -21.57 -9.53 -7.53
N GLU A 144 -22.00 -10.75 -7.22
CA GLU A 144 -22.50 -11.71 -8.21
C GLU A 144 -21.54 -11.88 -9.39
N ALA A 145 -20.25 -12.08 -9.09
CA ALA A 145 -19.24 -12.28 -10.11
C ALA A 145 -19.65 -13.41 -11.07
N LYS A 146 -19.63 -13.13 -12.37
CA LYS A 146 -20.01 -14.10 -13.42
C LYS A 146 -19.03 -15.28 -13.47
N THR A 147 -17.74 -14.99 -13.33
CA THR A 147 -16.69 -16.00 -13.33
C THR A 147 -15.49 -15.50 -12.53
N ILE A 148 -14.92 -16.38 -11.72
CA ILE A 148 -13.69 -16.14 -10.96
C ILE A 148 -12.64 -17.13 -11.45
N TYR A 149 -11.58 -16.60 -12.06
CA TYR A 149 -10.41 -17.36 -12.49
C TYR A 149 -9.36 -17.37 -11.39
N THR A 150 -8.83 -18.54 -11.06
CA THR A 150 -7.75 -18.69 -10.08
C THR A 150 -6.72 -19.69 -10.59
N ASP A 151 -5.61 -19.81 -9.86
CA ASP A 151 -4.71 -20.94 -10.02
C ASP A 151 -5.36 -22.25 -9.52
N LYS A 152 -4.58 -23.34 -9.51
CA LYS A 152 -5.03 -24.66 -9.06
C LYS A 152 -4.90 -24.86 -7.54
N LEU A 153 -4.71 -23.80 -6.75
CA LEU A 153 -4.61 -23.94 -5.30
C LEU A 153 -5.92 -24.48 -4.71
N ASN A 154 -5.84 -25.58 -3.97
CA ASN A 154 -7.02 -26.30 -3.45
C ASN A 154 -7.93 -25.44 -2.57
N VAL A 155 -7.38 -24.41 -1.89
CA VAL A 155 -8.16 -23.51 -1.04
C VAL A 155 -9.28 -22.82 -1.82
N TYR A 156 -9.04 -22.43 -3.08
CA TYR A 156 -10.04 -21.76 -3.91
C TYR A 156 -11.26 -22.63 -4.22
N LYS A 157 -11.06 -23.93 -4.44
CA LYS A 157 -12.17 -24.88 -4.66
C LYS A 157 -13.13 -24.94 -3.47
N SER A 158 -12.63 -24.68 -2.26
CA SER A 158 -13.43 -24.66 -1.04
C SER A 158 -14.09 -23.31 -0.73
N LEU A 159 -13.78 -22.27 -1.51
CA LEU A 159 -14.26 -20.89 -1.30
C LEU A 159 -15.17 -20.40 -2.42
N ILE A 160 -14.99 -20.92 -3.64
CA ILE A 160 -15.69 -20.47 -4.84
C ILE A 160 -16.65 -21.57 -5.28
N PRO A 161 -17.95 -21.27 -5.50
CA PRO A 161 -18.89 -22.22 -6.06
C PRO A 161 -18.42 -22.75 -7.44
N VAL A 162 -18.56 -24.05 -7.67
CA VAL A 162 -18.09 -24.74 -8.88
C VAL A 162 -18.65 -24.11 -10.16
N ALA A 163 -19.90 -23.63 -10.12
CA ALA A 163 -20.58 -23.02 -11.27
C ALA A 163 -19.88 -21.77 -11.82
N ILE A 164 -19.16 -21.01 -10.98
CA ILE A 164 -18.48 -19.77 -11.37
C ILE A 164 -16.95 -19.86 -11.26
N HIS A 165 -16.41 -20.99 -10.80
CA HIS A 165 -14.97 -21.18 -10.63
C HIS A 165 -14.33 -21.72 -11.91
N CYS A 166 -13.26 -21.08 -12.38
CA CYS A 166 -12.50 -21.58 -13.51
C CYS A 166 -10.98 -21.60 -13.23
N SER A 167 -10.42 -22.81 -13.07
CA SER A 167 -8.98 -23.02 -12.82
C SER A 167 -8.26 -23.65 -14.03
N LYS A 168 -8.75 -23.39 -15.25
CA LYS A 168 -8.11 -23.88 -16.50
C LYS A 168 -6.79 -23.14 -16.74
N ARG A 169 -5.83 -23.83 -17.37
CA ARG A 169 -4.51 -23.26 -17.68
C ARG A 169 -4.65 -22.03 -18.59
N TYR A 170 -3.73 -21.07 -18.45
CA TYR A 170 -3.64 -19.85 -19.27
C TYR A 170 -4.84 -18.87 -19.18
N ARG A 171 -5.67 -18.99 -18.13
CA ARG A 171 -6.82 -18.10 -17.93
C ARG A 171 -6.55 -16.91 -16.98
N ILE A 172 -5.38 -16.89 -16.34
CA ILE A 172 -4.96 -15.87 -15.35
C ILE A 172 -3.73 -15.06 -15.82
N ASN A 173 -3.47 -15.02 -17.14
CA ASN A 173 -2.27 -14.37 -17.69
C ASN A 173 -2.19 -12.87 -17.33
N HIS A 174 -3.33 -12.20 -17.13
CA HIS A 174 -3.33 -10.77 -16.82
C HIS A 174 -2.88 -10.51 -15.39
N ILE A 175 -3.39 -11.28 -14.42
CA ILE A 175 -2.93 -11.16 -13.04
C ILE A 175 -1.50 -11.67 -12.85
N GLU A 176 -1.07 -12.68 -13.60
CA GLU A 176 0.33 -13.12 -13.64
C GLU A 176 1.26 -12.00 -14.17
N ARG A 177 0.87 -11.32 -15.26
CA ARG A 177 1.59 -10.14 -15.75
C ARG A 177 1.58 -9.01 -14.73
N LYS A 178 0.45 -8.78 -14.05
CA LYS A 178 0.33 -7.74 -13.01
C LYS A 178 1.23 -8.04 -11.81
N ASN A 179 1.38 -9.30 -11.41
CA ASN A 179 2.32 -9.75 -10.38
C ASN A 179 3.77 -9.41 -10.75
N LEU A 180 4.15 -9.62 -12.01
CA LEU A 180 5.46 -9.24 -12.51
C LEU A 180 5.65 -7.72 -12.44
N THR A 181 4.70 -6.93 -12.95
CA THR A 181 4.74 -5.46 -12.87
C THR A 181 4.84 -4.96 -11.42
N LEU A 182 4.07 -5.54 -10.51
CA LEU A 182 4.12 -5.20 -9.09
C LEU A 182 5.51 -5.42 -8.48
N ARG A 183 6.19 -6.50 -8.84
CA ARG A 183 7.56 -6.77 -8.37
C ARG A 183 8.57 -5.79 -8.93
N THR A 184 8.41 -5.39 -10.20
CA THR A 184 9.28 -4.40 -10.83
C THR A 184 9.11 -3.01 -10.20
N HIS A 185 7.86 -2.57 -10.04
CA HIS A 185 7.58 -1.22 -9.55
C HIS A 185 7.74 -1.13 -8.03
N LEU A 186 7.10 -2.01 -7.26
CA LEU A 186 7.21 -1.95 -5.80
C LEU A 186 8.44 -2.71 -5.33
N LYS A 187 9.56 -1.99 -5.15
CA LYS A 187 10.83 -2.57 -4.66
C LYS A 187 10.68 -3.48 -3.43
N ARG A 188 9.68 -3.25 -2.58
CA ARG A 188 9.37 -4.01 -1.36
C ARG A 188 8.78 -5.40 -1.60
N LEU A 189 8.34 -5.70 -2.82
CA LEU A 189 7.79 -6.99 -3.23
C LEU A 189 8.85 -7.89 -3.87
N ASN A 190 10.10 -7.44 -3.98
CA ASN A 190 11.17 -8.22 -4.57
C ASN A 190 11.53 -9.43 -3.70
N ARG A 191 11.73 -10.58 -4.36
CA ARG A 191 12.02 -11.86 -3.72
C ARG A 191 13.49 -12.01 -3.30
N ARG A 192 14.40 -11.22 -3.88
CA ARG A 192 15.84 -11.19 -3.57
C ARG A 192 16.17 -10.18 -2.47
N THR A 193 17.32 -10.38 -1.83
CA THR A 193 17.48 -10.55 -0.38
C THR A 193 17.51 -9.29 0.49
N ILE A 194 17.31 -8.09 -0.08
CA ILE A 194 17.56 -6.82 0.63
C ILE A 194 16.37 -5.87 0.69
N CYS A 195 15.34 -6.07 -0.13
CA CYS A 195 14.27 -5.08 -0.31
C CYS A 195 12.91 -5.64 0.10
N PHE A 196 12.64 -5.69 1.41
CA PHE A 196 11.33 -6.02 1.96
C PHE A 196 10.78 -4.87 2.82
N SER A 197 9.46 -4.87 3.06
CA SER A 197 8.88 -3.93 4.00
C SER A 197 9.23 -4.32 5.44
N LYS A 198 9.46 -3.34 6.31
CA LYS A 198 9.68 -3.59 7.75
C LYS A 198 8.37 -3.68 8.53
N SER A 199 7.26 -3.22 7.94
CA SER A 199 5.96 -3.11 8.59
C SER A 199 4.83 -3.44 7.62
N ILE A 200 3.87 -4.25 8.09
CA ILE A 200 2.66 -4.60 7.34
C ILE A 200 1.88 -3.33 6.99
N LEU A 201 1.73 -2.40 7.95
CA LEU A 201 1.05 -1.13 7.74
C LEU A 201 1.63 -0.35 6.54
N MET A 202 2.96 -0.27 6.45
CA MET A 202 3.63 0.41 5.34
C MET A 202 3.46 -0.34 4.02
N LEU A 203 3.49 -1.68 4.04
CA LEU A 203 3.26 -2.49 2.85
C LEU A 203 1.84 -2.27 2.32
N THR A 204 0.84 -2.38 3.19
CA THR A 204 -0.57 -2.15 2.87
C THR A 204 -0.80 -0.74 2.33
N ALA A 205 -0.19 0.28 2.94
CA ALA A 205 -0.32 1.66 2.46
C ALA A 205 0.29 1.87 1.07
N CYS A 206 1.47 1.29 0.81
CA CYS A 206 2.09 1.32 -0.51
C CYS A 206 1.22 0.62 -1.57
N LEU A 207 0.68 -0.56 -1.25
CA LEU A 207 -0.22 -1.30 -2.14
C LEU A 207 -1.52 -0.51 -2.42
N LYS A 208 -2.10 0.09 -1.39
CA LYS A 208 -3.32 0.90 -1.51
C LYS A 208 -3.12 2.08 -2.45
N ILE A 209 -1.99 2.79 -2.32
CA ILE A 209 -1.63 3.89 -3.23
C ILE A 209 -1.36 3.37 -4.65
N TYR A 210 -0.65 2.25 -4.77
CA TYR A 210 -0.33 1.69 -6.08
C TYR A 210 -1.59 1.24 -6.84
N PHE A 211 -2.55 0.64 -6.15
CA PHE A 211 -3.78 0.14 -6.75
C PHE A 211 -4.85 1.21 -6.97
N TRP A 212 -5.00 2.17 -6.04
CA TRP A 212 -6.16 3.08 -5.99
C TRP A 212 -5.83 4.57 -5.94
N GLY A 213 -4.54 4.92 -5.80
CA GLY A 213 -4.08 6.31 -5.94
C GLY A 213 -3.70 6.63 -7.37
#